data_AF-A0A6P7TV54-F1
#
_entry.id   AF-A0A6P7TV54-F1
#
_cell.length_a   1.000
_cell.length_b   1.000
_cell.length_c   1.000
_cell.angle_alpha   90.00
_cell.angle_beta   90.00
_cell.angle_gamma   90.00
#
_symmetry.space_group_name_H-M   'P 1'
#
loop_
_entity.id
_entity.type
_entity.pdbx_description
1 polymer ?
#
loop_
_entity_poly.entity_id
_entity_poly.type
_entity_poly.pdbx_seq_one_letter_code
_entity_poly.pdbx_strand_id
1 'polypeptide(L)'
;MLVKNSKMVSDAIVREGGHFYVCGDVQMASDVSNTIELILREEAHMTAECAKNYVLKLRDANRFHEDIFGVTVHRSTPTSHVPDKSAIQSNRNFSIPEVEENL
;
A
#
# COMPACT_ATOMS: atom_id res chain seq x y z
N MET A 1 15.55 6.28 -0.62
CA MET A 1 16.20 5.08 -1.19
C MET A 1 15.69 4.78 -2.60
N LEU A 2 14.37 4.80 -2.83
CA LEU A 2 13.78 4.59 -4.18
C LEU A 2 14.32 5.56 -5.23
N VAL A 3 14.39 6.86 -4.93
CA VAL A 3 14.91 7.89 -5.86
C VAL A 3 16.36 7.62 -6.30
N LYS A 4 17.20 7.01 -5.46
CA LYS A 4 18.59 6.70 -5.85
C LYS A 4 18.69 5.64 -6.95
N ASN A 5 17.66 4.81 -7.08
CA ASN A 5 17.56 3.75 -8.09
C ASN A 5 16.35 3.98 -9.01
N SER A 6 15.96 5.25 -9.22
CA SER A 6 14.76 5.67 -9.96
C SER A 6 14.65 4.98 -11.31
N LYS A 7 15.74 4.96 -12.09
CA LYS A 7 15.78 4.35 -13.42
C LYS A 7 15.47 2.85 -13.40
N MET A 8 16.11 2.09 -12.51
CA MET A 8 15.87 0.66 -12.35
C MET A 8 14.42 0.38 -11.93
N VAL A 9 13.90 1.19 -11.01
CA VAL A 9 12.50 1.10 -10.55
C VAL A 9 11.54 1.36 -11.72
N SER A 10 11.77 2.42 -12.49
CA SER A 10 10.95 2.75 -13.66
C SER A 10 10.98 1.62 -14.70
N ASP A 11 12.16 1.10 -15.05
CA ASP A 11 12.30 0.01 -16.02
C ASP A 11 11.60 -1.27 -15.54
N ALA A 12 11.79 -1.66 -14.28
CA ALA A 12 11.14 -2.84 -13.70
C ALA A 12 9.61 -2.76 -13.77
N ILE A 13 9.03 -1.59 -13.47
CA ILE A 13 7.57 -1.44 -13.50
C ILE A 13 7.05 -1.29 -14.93
N VAL A 14 7.64 -0.41 -15.72
CA VAL A 14 7.08 0.03 -17.01
C VAL A 14 7.38 -0.96 -18.12
N ARG A 15 8.60 -1.51 -18.14
CA ARG A 15 9.08 -2.38 -19.24
C ARG A 15 8.97 -3.86 -18.89
N GLU A 16 9.34 -4.22 -17.66
CA GLU A 16 9.48 -5.63 -17.27
C GLU A 16 8.19 -6.22 -16.67
N GLY A 17 7.20 -5.39 -16.36
CA GLY A 17 5.95 -5.89 -15.80
C GLY A 17 6.04 -6.24 -14.31
N GLY A 18 7.04 -5.71 -13.58
CA GLY A 18 7.29 -6.01 -12.18
C GLY A 18 6.15 -5.62 -11.21
N HIS A 19 6.22 -6.15 -9.99
CA HIS A 19 5.26 -5.92 -8.92
C HIS A 19 5.87 -5.04 -7.82
N PHE A 20 5.05 -4.16 -7.24
CA PHE A 20 5.39 -3.36 -6.08
C PHE A 20 4.70 -3.91 -4.83
N TYR A 21 5.45 -4.00 -3.74
CA TYR A 21 4.95 -4.38 -2.43
C TYR A 21 5.37 -3.32 -1.41
N VAL A 22 4.38 -2.77 -0.70
CA VAL A 22 4.59 -1.74 0.31
C VAL A 22 3.90 -2.21 1.58
N CYS A 23 4.66 -2.32 2.67
CA CYS A 23 4.10 -2.58 4.00
C CYS A 23 4.53 -1.49 4.96
N GLY A 24 3.60 -0.95 5.75
CA GLY A 24 3.89 0.22 6.58
C GLY A 24 2.66 0.80 7.25
N ASP A 25 2.86 1.92 7.92
CA ASP A 25 1.76 2.79 8.28
C ASP A 25 1.20 3.54 7.06
N VAL A 26 0.05 4.21 7.26
CA VAL A 26 -0.67 4.89 6.17
C VAL A 26 0.14 6.05 5.58
N GLN A 27 0.99 6.70 6.38
CA GLN A 27 1.81 7.82 5.92
C GLN A 27 2.95 7.30 5.05
N MET A 28 3.61 6.21 5.48
CA MET A 28 4.64 5.53 4.70
C MET A 28 4.12 5.07 3.34
N ALA A 29 2.94 4.45 3.30
CA ALA A 29 2.34 3.99 2.03
C ALA A 29 2.04 5.17 1.08
N SER A 30 1.53 6.28 1.63
CA SER A 30 1.29 7.51 0.88
C SER A 30 2.59 8.11 0.33
N ASP A 31 3.64 8.21 1.15
CA ASP A 31 4.94 8.76 0.74
C ASP A 31 5.62 7.91 -0.34
N VAL A 32 5.51 6.58 -0.23
CA VAL A 32 6.01 5.66 -1.27
C VAL A 32 5.26 5.84 -2.58
N SER A 33 3.92 5.93 -2.55
CA SER A 33 3.11 6.16 -3.75
C SER A 33 3.49 7.48 -4.44
N ASN A 34 3.62 8.57 -3.68
CA ASN A 34 4.06 9.87 -4.19
C ASN A 34 5.48 9.81 -4.81
N THR A 35 6.37 9.05 -4.18
CA THR A 35 7.74 8.87 -4.70
C THR A 35 7.75 8.12 -6.04
N ILE A 36 6.86 7.13 -6.20
CA ILE A 36 6.76 6.37 -7.45
C ILE A 36 6.16 7.25 -8.57
N GLU A 37 5.16 8.08 -8.27
CA GLU A 37 4.67 9.08 -9.23
C GLU A 37 5.78 10.01 -9.70
N LEU A 38 6.64 10.48 -8.79
CA LEU A 38 7.80 11.30 -9.13
C LEU A 38 8.76 10.57 -10.07
N ILE A 39 9.12 9.32 -9.74
CA ILE A 39 10.01 8.49 -10.57
C ILE A 39 9.43 8.29 -11.97
N LEU A 40 8.13 8.02 -12.10
CA LEU A 40 7.46 7.85 -13.40
C LEU A 40 7.46 9.15 -14.23
N ARG A 41 7.34 10.31 -13.58
CA ARG A 41 7.44 11.60 -14.26
C ARG A 41 8.85 11.88 -14.77
N GLU A 42 9.86 11.61 -13.95
CA GLU A 42 11.26 11.91 -14.26
C GLU A 42 11.86 10.91 -15.26
N GLU A 43 11.70 9.62 -15.01
CA GLU A 43 12.37 8.55 -15.76
C GLU A 43 11.54 8.03 -16.94
N ALA A 44 10.21 8.04 -16.84
CA ALA A 44 9.31 7.60 -17.92
C ALA A 44 8.65 8.78 -18.67
N HIS A 45 9.06 10.02 -18.37
CA HIS A 45 8.58 11.26 -19.00
C HIS A 45 7.05 11.41 -19.03
N MET A 46 6.37 10.87 -18.02
CA MET A 46 4.92 10.98 -17.90
C MET A 46 4.53 12.35 -17.33
N THR A 47 3.36 12.87 -17.73
CA THR A 47 2.77 14.03 -17.03
C THR A 47 2.32 13.63 -15.61
N ALA A 48 2.02 14.62 -14.78
CA ALA A 48 1.52 14.34 -13.43
C ALA A 48 0.21 13.53 -13.44
N GLU A 49 -0.73 13.84 -14.33
CA GLU A 49 -1.96 13.05 -14.47
C GLU A 49 -1.68 11.64 -14.99
N CYS A 50 -0.79 11.51 -15.98
CA CYS A 50 -0.42 10.21 -16.55
C CYS A 50 0.24 9.31 -15.50
N ALA A 51 1.17 9.85 -14.70
CA ALA A 51 1.85 9.10 -13.65
C ALA A 51 0.87 8.60 -12.58
N LYS A 52 -0.04 9.48 -12.10
CA LYS A 52 -1.11 9.11 -11.17
C LYS A 52 -1.99 7.99 -11.72
N ASN A 53 -2.47 8.18 -12.96
CA ASN A 53 -3.30 7.19 -13.62
C ASN A 53 -2.55 5.87 -13.86
N TYR A 54 -1.24 5.93 -14.06
CA TYR A 54 -0.41 4.73 -14.22
C TYR A 54 -0.33 3.93 -12.92
N VAL A 55 -0.13 4.58 -11.77
CA VAL A 55 -0.15 3.91 -10.47
C VAL A 55 -1.51 3.26 -10.20
N LEU A 56 -2.62 3.92 -10.56
CA LEU A 56 -3.97 3.32 -10.48
C LEU A 56 -4.08 2.07 -11.36
N LYS A 57 -3.60 2.13 -12.61
CA LYS A 57 -3.57 0.95 -13.50
C LYS A 57 -2.75 -0.20 -12.95
N LEU A 58 -1.65 0.07 -12.24
CA LEU A 58 -0.86 -0.99 -11.60
C LEU A 58 -1.66 -1.67 -10.48
N ARG A 59 -2.45 -0.90 -9.72
CA ARG A 59 -3.35 -1.46 -8.69
C ARG A 59 -4.44 -2.31 -9.32
N ASP A 60 -5.08 -1.81 -10.38
CA ASP A 60 -6.13 -2.52 -11.12
C ASP A 60 -5.59 -3.81 -11.77
N ALA A 61 -4.33 -3.79 -12.21
CA ALA A 61 -3.63 -4.95 -12.76
C ALA A 61 -3.08 -5.91 -11.69
N ASN A 62 -3.36 -5.69 -10.41
CA ASN A 62 -2.85 -6.47 -9.28
C ASN A 62 -1.30 -6.57 -9.25
N ARG A 63 -0.64 -5.45 -9.55
CA ARG A 63 0.83 -5.30 -9.58
C ARG A 63 1.35 -4.28 -8.57
N PHE A 64 0.46 -3.65 -7.80
CA PHE A 64 0.81 -2.73 -6.74
C PHE A 64 0.05 -3.13 -5.47
N HIS A 65 0.76 -3.73 -4.53
CA HIS A 65 0.20 -4.30 -3.31
C HIS A 65 0.61 -3.43 -2.12
N GLU A 66 -0.39 -2.96 -1.37
CA GLU A 66 -0.21 -2.20 -0.15
C GLU A 66 -0.79 -2.98 1.03
N ASP A 67 0.05 -3.24 2.02
CA ASP A 67 -0.34 -3.81 3.31
C ASP A 67 -0.13 -2.75 4.41
N ILE A 68 -1.22 -2.06 4.73
CA ILE A 68 -1.19 -0.93 5.66
C ILE A 68 -1.57 -1.43 7.05
N PHE A 69 -0.61 -1.40 7.96
CA PHE A 69 -0.82 -1.68 9.37
C PHE A 69 -0.86 -0.36 10.16
N GLY A 70 -1.85 -0.17 11.02
CA GLY A 70 -1.90 1.04 11.85
C GLY A 70 -3.22 1.81 11.86
N VAL A 71 -4.36 1.12 11.90
CA VAL A 71 -5.27 1.55 12.98
C VAL A 71 -4.47 1.25 14.24
N THR A 72 -3.75 2.24 14.76
CA THR A 72 -3.20 2.17 16.09
C THR A 72 -4.40 2.01 16.99
N VAL A 73 -4.77 0.76 17.28
CA VAL A 73 -5.58 0.45 18.44
C VAL A 73 -4.73 0.96 19.58
N HIS A 74 -4.98 2.21 19.99
CA HIS A 74 -4.58 2.67 21.29
C HIS A 74 -5.29 1.71 22.21
N ARG A 75 -4.60 0.62 22.56
CA ARG A 75 -4.98 -0.18 23.69
C ARG A 75 -4.74 0.76 24.84
N SER A 76 -5.77 1.54 25.17
CA SER A 76 -5.86 2.24 26.43
C SER A 76 -5.36 1.23 27.44
N THR A 77 -4.26 1.55 28.11
CA THR A 77 -3.88 0.80 29.30
C THR A 77 -5.16 0.61 30.10
N PRO A 78 -5.44 -0.58 30.66
CA PRO A 78 -6.66 -0.79 31.42
C PRO A 78 -6.61 0.12 32.64
N THR A 79 -7.03 1.36 32.48
CA THR A 79 -7.47 2.18 33.58
C THR A 79 -8.77 1.52 34.00
N SER A 80 -8.83 1.21 35.29
CA SER A 80 -9.99 0.64 35.97
C SER A 80 -11.14 1.65 35.91
N HIS A 81 -11.80 1.78 34.77
CA HIS A 81 -13.07 2.45 34.66
C HIS A 81 -13.95 1.84 33.58
N VAL A 82 -15.20 1.63 33.98
CA VAL A 82 -16.28 0.85 33.38
C VAL A 82 -16.54 1.20 31.90
N PRO A 83 -16.81 0.21 31.03
CA PRO A 83 -17.05 0.45 29.61
C PRO A 83 -18.47 0.97 29.35
N ASP A 84 -18.59 2.07 28.61
CA ASP A 84 -19.83 2.52 27.97
C ASP A 84 -20.00 1.82 26.61
N LYS A 85 -21.23 1.33 26.33
CA LYS A 85 -21.55 0.30 25.32
C LYS A 85 -22.04 0.85 23.97
N SER A 86 -21.58 2.00 23.50
CA SER A 86 -22.29 2.71 22.42
C SER A 86 -21.66 2.71 21.03
N ALA A 87 -20.54 2.03 20.74
CA ALA A 87 -19.99 2.09 19.38
C ALA A 87 -19.17 0.86 18.93
N ILE A 88 -19.81 -0.28 18.73
CA ILE A 88 -19.29 -1.33 17.83
C ILE A 88 -20.44 -1.88 16.97
N GLN A 89 -20.57 -1.31 15.77
CA GLN A 89 -21.33 -1.85 14.63
C GLN A 89 -20.67 -1.16 13.42
N SER A 90 -20.11 -1.80 12.39
CA SER A 90 -20.26 -3.14 11.85
C SER A 90 -19.22 -3.38 10.75
N ASN A 91 -18.85 -4.65 10.57
CA ASN A 91 -18.42 -5.31 9.34
C ASN A 91 -17.19 -4.76 8.59
N ARG A 92 -16.17 -5.62 8.44
CA ARG A 92 -15.97 -6.39 7.19
C ARG A 92 -15.29 -7.72 7.48
N ASN A 93 -15.96 -8.80 7.08
CA ASN A 93 -15.40 -10.15 6.97
C ASN A 93 -14.20 -10.12 6.01
N PHE A 94 -13.04 -10.56 6.47
CA PHE A 94 -11.95 -11.01 5.60
C PHE A 94 -11.69 -12.47 5.94
N SER A 95 -12.17 -13.38 5.09
CA SER A 95 -11.83 -14.79 5.14
C SER A 95 -10.48 -14.95 4.45
N ILE A 96 -9.47 -15.43 5.18
CA ILE A 96 -8.23 -15.93 4.58
C ILE A 96 -8.47 -17.39 4.19
N PRO A 97 -8.23 -17.82 2.94
CA PRO A 97 -8.28 -19.23 2.60
C PRO A 97 -7.08 -19.96 3.25
N GLU A 98 -7.37 -21.03 3.98
CA GLU A 98 -6.36 -21.98 4.45
C GLU A 98 -5.68 -22.62 3.23
N VAL A 99 -4.37 -22.46 3.12
CA VAL A 99 -3.54 -23.28 2.22
C VAL A 99 -3.21 -24.58 2.95
N GLU A 100 -3.88 -25.66 2.59
CA GLU A 100 -3.45 -27.03 2.94
C GLU A 100 -2.13 -27.32 2.24
N GLU A 101 -1.08 -27.47 3.03
CA GLU A 101 0.22 -27.97 2.61
C GLU A 101 0.13 -29.51 2.49
N ASN A 102 -0.07 -30.00 1.27
CA ASN A 102 0.04 -31.43 0.96
C ASN A 102 1.50 -31.75 0.58
N LEU A 103 2.24 -32.39 1.48
CA LEU A 103 3.23 -33.44 1.18
C LEU A 103 3.35 -34.43 2.33
#